data_AF-A0A5B8STE7-F1
#
_entry.id   AF-A0A5B8STE7-F1
#
_cell.length_a   1.000
_cell.length_b   1.000
_cell.length_c   1.000
_cell.angle_alpha   90.00
_cell.angle_beta   90.00
_cell.angle_gamma   90.00
#
_symmetry.space_group_name_H-M   'P 1'
#
loop_
_entity.id
_entity.type
_entity.pdbx_description
1 polymer ?
#
loop_
_entity_poly.entity_id
_entity_poly.type
_entity_poly.pdbx_seq_one_letter_code
_entity_poly.pdbx_strand_id
1 'polypeptide(L)'
;MPAFTTAFLSTLAAKLSEEHLIVGRKLNFGFGVFLICLLLSNIFISIISPWIGEVYYLFLSALDILIFSFIALIVLLMRGGKVSFITVTYLLLIFFYYLIGFFAIGPIQSTIYLRFLLYPFLGLLILKNHQKFEFDKSLLINFLAAIFIAILFFEMVFTEHFFRVFNVLSFMDLKGRDVATIEELLVQSHRRIFNFEIFEQYRIYRPWGVILHPISSAYVAAFFTIYYFIKNKFIISVFFVFATILFMAKGPFIALIISLFSALLYKNSKIFTLPVFLILAVLTSIVSIGWVVRNPHIVSLIYSFSYLGENLLGEGIGFAGALTLEGDEVTSSGLKGESVLALMITGMGVVGVLAIFLLLIDYVRFFSKVSYLVFTSYGVVFWYFVLVMGNSIFQEEAFSPYAIILAVMLSLIAIKNNQSLAANSECNT
;
A
#
# COMPACT_ATOMS: atom_id res chain seq x y z
N MET A 1 -55.54 -11.20 -17.09
CA MET A 1 -54.19 -11.76 -17.27
C MET A 1 -53.02 -10.78 -17.04
N PRO A 2 -53.07 -9.46 -17.34
CA PRO A 2 -51.88 -8.59 -17.17
C PRO A 2 -51.51 -8.26 -15.70
N ALA A 3 -52.45 -8.41 -14.75
CA ALA A 3 -52.21 -8.14 -13.32
C ALA A 3 -51.35 -9.20 -12.62
N PHE A 4 -51.37 -10.45 -13.09
CA PHE A 4 -50.61 -11.54 -12.46
C PHE A 4 -49.13 -11.50 -12.86
N THR A 5 -48.84 -11.17 -14.12
CA THR A 5 -47.48 -10.98 -14.62
C THR A 5 -46.79 -9.78 -14.00
N THR A 6 -47.50 -8.67 -13.80
CA THR A 6 -46.94 -7.47 -13.15
C THR A 6 -46.66 -7.68 -11.67
N ALA A 7 -47.56 -8.35 -10.94
CA ALA A 7 -47.34 -8.70 -9.53
C ALA A 7 -46.22 -9.75 -9.35
N PHE A 8 -46.11 -10.73 -10.25
CA PHE A 8 -45.04 -11.72 -10.21
C PHE A 8 -43.67 -11.08 -10.51
N LEU A 9 -43.60 -10.22 -11.53
CA LEU A 9 -42.36 -9.50 -11.87
C LEU A 9 -41.94 -8.50 -10.79
N SER A 10 -42.88 -7.81 -10.15
CA SER A 10 -42.56 -6.91 -9.03
C SER A 10 -42.07 -7.67 -7.80
N THR A 11 -42.67 -8.83 -7.51
CA THR A 11 -42.25 -9.69 -6.38
C THR A 11 -40.90 -10.34 -6.64
N LEU A 12 -40.64 -10.78 -7.87
CA LEU A 12 -39.33 -11.30 -8.29
C LEU A 12 -38.26 -10.20 -8.23
N ALA A 13 -38.57 -8.98 -8.70
CA ALA A 13 -37.66 -7.84 -8.62
C ALA A 13 -37.38 -7.42 -7.16
N ALA A 14 -38.38 -7.44 -6.28
CA ALA A 14 -38.21 -7.16 -4.85
C ALA A 14 -37.33 -8.22 -4.17
N LYS A 15 -37.52 -9.51 -4.51
CA LYS A 15 -36.73 -10.61 -3.94
C LYS A 15 -35.28 -10.60 -4.44
N LEU A 16 -35.06 -10.30 -5.72
CA LEU A 16 -33.73 -10.09 -6.30
C LEU A 16 -33.04 -8.85 -5.71
N SER A 17 -33.80 -7.79 -5.48
CA SER A 17 -33.34 -6.57 -4.78
C SER A 17 -32.87 -6.89 -3.35
N GLU A 18 -33.66 -7.64 -2.57
CA GLU A 18 -33.30 -8.05 -1.22
C GLU A 18 -32.07 -8.96 -1.18
N GLU A 19 -31.97 -9.95 -2.07
CA GLU A 19 -30.80 -10.82 -2.15
C GLU A 19 -29.53 -10.03 -2.53
N HIS A 20 -29.62 -9.10 -3.47
CA HIS A 20 -28.52 -8.19 -3.80
C HIS A 20 -28.12 -7.31 -2.60
N LEU A 21 -29.09 -6.84 -1.81
CA LEU A 21 -28.86 -6.04 -0.60
C LEU A 21 -28.18 -6.85 0.50
N ILE A 22 -28.60 -8.10 0.72
CA ILE A 22 -28.00 -9.00 1.72
C ILE A 22 -26.56 -9.36 1.33
N VAL A 23 -26.34 -9.71 0.06
CA VAL A 23 -24.99 -10.00 -0.47
C VAL A 23 -24.11 -8.75 -0.38
N GLY A 24 -24.64 -7.57 -0.73
CA GLY A 24 -23.97 -6.28 -0.59
C GLY A 24 -23.54 -5.98 0.85
N ARG A 25 -24.42 -6.17 1.83
CA ARG A 25 -24.13 -5.98 3.26
C ARG A 25 -23.06 -6.95 3.78
N LYS A 26 -23.13 -8.24 3.43
CA LYS A 26 -22.12 -9.25 3.83
C LYS A 26 -20.73 -8.94 3.28
N LEU A 27 -20.65 -8.52 2.01
CA LEU A 27 -19.39 -8.10 1.39
C LEU A 27 -18.83 -6.83 2.03
N ASN A 28 -19.70 -5.88 2.35
CA ASN A 28 -19.31 -4.68 3.09
C ASN A 28 -18.75 -5.03 4.47
N PHE A 29 -19.34 -5.98 5.19
CA PHE A 29 -18.80 -6.45 6.46
C PHE A 29 -17.42 -7.11 6.28
N GLY A 30 -17.29 -8.04 5.32
CA GLY A 30 -16.02 -8.72 5.03
C GLY A 30 -14.90 -7.75 4.65
N PHE A 31 -15.17 -6.74 3.83
CA PHE A 31 -14.21 -5.70 3.50
C PHE A 31 -13.86 -4.81 4.72
N GLY A 32 -14.80 -4.62 5.64
CA GLY A 32 -14.51 -3.89 6.89
C GLY A 32 -13.58 -4.66 7.82
N VAL A 33 -13.87 -5.94 8.03
CA VAL A 33 -13.00 -6.87 8.77
C VAL A 33 -11.62 -6.92 8.12
N PHE A 34 -11.55 -6.99 6.80
CA PHE A 34 -10.31 -6.93 6.04
C PHE A 34 -9.46 -5.69 6.35
N LEU A 35 -10.05 -4.49 6.41
CA LEU A 35 -9.28 -3.28 6.71
C LEU A 35 -8.77 -3.24 8.14
N ILE A 36 -9.56 -3.77 9.08
CA ILE A 36 -9.16 -3.92 10.47
C ILE A 36 -7.99 -4.90 10.56
N CYS A 37 -8.10 -6.08 9.93
CA CYS A 37 -7.04 -7.06 9.88
C CYS A 37 -5.79 -6.50 9.18
N LEU A 38 -5.94 -5.79 8.07
CA LEU A 38 -4.81 -5.17 7.38
C LEU A 38 -4.11 -4.18 8.32
N LEU A 39 -4.82 -3.19 8.85
CA LEU A 39 -4.21 -2.10 9.61
C LEU A 39 -3.79 -2.46 11.04
N LEU A 40 -4.29 -3.57 11.59
CA LEU A 40 -3.99 -3.99 12.97
C LEU A 40 -3.34 -5.37 13.05
N SER A 41 -3.04 -6.05 11.93
CA SER A 41 -2.43 -7.39 11.93
C SER A 41 -1.18 -7.45 12.78
N ASN A 42 -0.25 -6.51 12.56
CA ASN A 42 1.00 -6.48 13.32
C ASN A 42 0.78 -6.25 14.81
N ILE A 43 -0.22 -5.45 15.20
CA ILE A 43 -0.58 -5.30 16.62
C ILE A 43 -1.13 -6.61 17.19
N PHE A 44 -2.03 -7.28 16.46
CA PHE A 44 -2.58 -8.55 16.91
C PHE A 44 -1.48 -9.61 17.03
N ILE A 45 -0.63 -9.75 16.01
CA ILE A 45 0.54 -10.65 16.01
C ILE A 45 1.49 -10.30 17.14
N SER A 46 1.74 -9.02 17.38
CA SER A 46 2.61 -8.56 18.46
C SER A 46 2.06 -8.97 19.81
N ILE A 47 0.77 -8.77 20.09
CA ILE A 47 0.13 -9.21 21.34
C ILE A 47 0.33 -10.71 21.56
N ILE A 48 0.16 -11.52 20.51
CA ILE A 48 0.27 -12.98 20.60
C ILE A 48 1.69 -13.53 20.42
N SER A 49 2.66 -12.67 20.10
CA SER A 49 4.04 -13.06 19.80
C SER A 49 4.73 -13.91 20.87
N PRO A 50 4.50 -13.72 22.19
CA PRO A 50 5.15 -14.57 23.20
C PRO A 50 4.75 -16.04 23.14
N TRP A 51 3.64 -16.36 22.46
CA TRP A 51 3.11 -17.71 22.33
C TRP A 51 3.35 -18.34 20.95
N ILE A 52 4.03 -17.62 20.06
CA ILE A 52 4.28 -18.03 18.68
C ILE A 52 5.78 -18.29 18.51
N GLY A 53 6.14 -19.45 17.98
CA GLY A 53 7.51 -19.71 17.53
C GLY A 53 7.79 -19.10 16.15
N GLU A 54 9.05 -18.85 15.81
CA GLU A 54 9.46 -18.21 14.54
C GLU A 54 8.85 -18.88 13.29
N VAL A 55 8.83 -20.21 13.25
CA VAL A 55 8.23 -20.99 12.14
C VAL A 55 6.75 -20.66 11.95
N TYR A 56 6.01 -20.47 13.05
CA TYR A 56 4.60 -20.11 13.02
C TYR A 56 4.40 -18.65 12.61
N TYR A 57 5.32 -17.74 12.97
CA TYR A 57 5.28 -16.36 12.51
C TYR A 57 5.47 -16.24 10.99
N LEU A 58 6.43 -16.99 10.43
CA LEU A 58 6.66 -17.03 8.99
C LEU A 58 5.44 -17.60 8.25
N PHE A 59 4.83 -18.64 8.81
CA PHE A 59 3.57 -19.19 8.29
C PHE A 59 2.40 -18.20 8.37
N LEU A 60 2.24 -17.46 9.47
CA LEU A 60 1.20 -16.43 9.61
C LEU A 60 1.41 -15.27 8.63
N SER A 61 2.66 -14.82 8.46
CA SER A 61 3.02 -13.79 7.49
C SER A 61 2.72 -14.19 6.05
N ALA A 62 2.86 -15.49 5.74
CA ALA A 62 2.47 -16.07 4.46
C ALA A 62 0.94 -16.23 4.32
N LEU A 63 0.25 -16.63 5.40
CA LEU A 63 -1.20 -16.79 5.43
C LEU A 63 -1.95 -15.50 5.19
N ASP A 64 -1.44 -14.37 5.67
CA ASP A 64 -2.01 -13.05 5.39
C ASP A 64 -2.28 -12.92 3.89
N ILE A 65 -1.27 -13.18 3.05
CA ILE A 65 -1.34 -13.08 1.57
C ILE A 65 -2.44 -13.96 1.00
N LEU A 66 -2.55 -15.19 1.49
CA LEU A 66 -3.55 -16.16 1.02
C LEU A 66 -4.95 -15.68 1.36
N ILE A 67 -5.16 -15.15 2.57
CA ILE A 67 -6.43 -14.55 2.98
C ILE A 67 -6.76 -13.33 2.10
N PHE A 68 -5.79 -12.44 1.87
CA PHE A 68 -5.94 -11.26 0.99
C PHE A 68 -6.34 -11.65 -0.44
N SER A 69 -5.61 -12.62 -1.02
CA SER A 69 -5.81 -13.08 -2.40
C SER A 69 -7.11 -13.86 -2.55
N PHE A 70 -7.47 -14.68 -1.56
CA PHE A 70 -8.70 -15.47 -1.54
C PHE A 70 -9.94 -14.58 -1.38
N ILE A 71 -9.90 -13.57 -0.50
CA ILE A 71 -11.00 -12.61 -0.36
C ILE A 71 -11.19 -11.83 -1.67
N ALA A 72 -10.11 -11.31 -2.26
CA ALA A 72 -10.20 -10.58 -3.53
C ALA A 72 -10.73 -11.46 -4.68
N LEU A 73 -10.30 -12.72 -4.73
CA LEU A 73 -10.76 -13.70 -5.71
C LEU A 73 -12.24 -14.05 -5.52
N ILE A 74 -12.68 -14.34 -4.30
CA ILE A 74 -14.10 -14.59 -3.98
C ILE A 74 -14.95 -13.39 -4.40
N VAL A 75 -14.51 -12.17 -4.07
CA VAL A 75 -15.21 -10.94 -4.42
C VAL A 75 -15.33 -10.77 -5.94
N LEU A 76 -14.28 -11.09 -6.69
CA LEU A 76 -14.30 -11.06 -8.16
C LEU A 76 -15.24 -12.10 -8.76
N LEU A 77 -15.16 -13.35 -8.27
CA LEU A 77 -15.96 -14.47 -8.76
C LEU A 77 -17.44 -14.29 -8.43
N MET A 78 -17.78 -13.91 -7.20
CA MET A 78 -19.17 -13.73 -6.75
C MET A 78 -19.90 -12.58 -7.47
N ARG A 79 -19.18 -11.61 -8.02
CA ARG A 79 -19.78 -10.45 -8.70
C ARG A 79 -19.68 -10.50 -10.23
N GLY A 80 -19.31 -11.64 -10.82
CA GLY A 80 -19.13 -11.76 -12.28
C GLY A 80 -18.13 -10.75 -12.83
N GLY A 81 -17.05 -10.48 -12.08
CA GLY A 81 -15.96 -9.62 -12.52
C GLY A 81 -15.32 -10.20 -13.77
N LYS A 82 -15.21 -9.40 -14.84
CA LYS A 82 -14.44 -9.80 -16.01
C LYS A 82 -12.97 -9.58 -15.70
N VAL A 83 -12.22 -10.66 -15.55
CA VAL A 83 -10.75 -10.60 -15.49
C VAL A 83 -10.27 -10.46 -16.93
N SER A 84 -9.45 -9.44 -17.23
CA SER A 84 -8.91 -9.30 -18.58
C SER A 84 -7.88 -10.41 -18.85
N PHE A 85 -7.74 -10.79 -20.12
CA PHE A 85 -6.70 -11.73 -20.55
C PHE A 85 -5.31 -11.32 -20.05
N ILE A 86 -4.99 -10.02 -20.12
CA ILE A 86 -3.73 -9.46 -19.61
C ILE A 86 -3.53 -9.79 -18.13
N THR A 87 -4.57 -9.68 -17.30
CA THR A 87 -4.47 -10.00 -15.88
C THR A 87 -4.27 -11.50 -15.62
N VAL A 88 -4.92 -12.37 -16.39
CA VAL A 88 -4.70 -13.82 -16.30
C VAL A 88 -3.26 -14.18 -16.69
N THR A 89 -2.80 -13.69 -17.83
CA THR A 89 -1.42 -13.90 -18.31
C THR A 89 -0.41 -13.45 -17.27
N TYR A 90 -0.65 -12.31 -16.65
CA TYR A 90 0.20 -11.79 -15.61
C TYR A 90 0.26 -12.68 -14.36
N LEU A 91 -0.89 -13.13 -13.86
CA LEU A 91 -0.96 -14.03 -12.71
C LEU A 91 -0.26 -15.36 -12.99
N LEU A 92 -0.37 -15.87 -14.23
CA LEU A 92 0.35 -17.06 -14.66
C LEU A 92 1.86 -16.84 -14.68
N LEU A 93 2.33 -15.68 -15.14
CA LEU A 93 3.76 -15.33 -15.12
C LEU A 93 4.29 -15.22 -13.68
N ILE A 94 3.59 -14.49 -12.81
CA ILE A 94 3.93 -14.46 -11.37
C ILE A 94 3.98 -15.87 -10.80
N PHE A 95 2.97 -16.68 -11.06
CA PHE A 95 2.89 -18.03 -10.50
C PHE A 95 4.04 -18.91 -11.00
N PHE A 96 4.39 -18.82 -12.29
CA PHE A 96 5.53 -19.49 -12.87
C PHE A 96 6.85 -19.11 -12.18
N TYR A 97 7.11 -17.80 -12.02
CA TYR A 97 8.31 -17.33 -11.32
C TYR A 97 8.30 -17.61 -9.82
N TYR A 98 7.11 -17.72 -9.22
CA TYR A 98 6.94 -18.16 -7.84
C TYR A 98 7.33 -19.61 -7.69
N LEU A 99 6.93 -20.49 -8.61
CA LEU A 99 7.35 -21.89 -8.60
C LEU A 99 8.87 -22.02 -8.74
N ILE A 100 9.48 -21.25 -9.65
CA ILE A 100 10.95 -21.21 -9.79
C ILE A 100 11.58 -20.83 -8.44
N GLY A 101 11.15 -19.72 -7.83
CA GLY A 101 11.67 -19.29 -6.53
C GLY A 101 11.41 -20.29 -5.40
N PHE A 102 10.22 -20.90 -5.38
CA PHE A 102 9.83 -21.87 -4.37
C PHE A 102 10.78 -23.07 -4.33
N PHE A 103 11.18 -23.56 -5.51
CA PHE A 103 12.10 -24.69 -5.63
C PHE A 103 13.58 -24.28 -5.52
N ALA A 104 13.95 -23.08 -5.95
CA ALA A 104 15.34 -22.63 -5.96
C ALA A 104 15.81 -21.99 -4.64
N ILE A 105 14.94 -21.25 -3.96
CA ILE A 105 15.28 -20.38 -2.82
C ILE A 105 14.61 -20.87 -1.56
N GLY A 106 13.34 -21.24 -1.67
CA GLY A 106 12.56 -21.80 -0.57
C GLY A 106 11.15 -21.25 -0.51
N PRO A 107 10.22 -22.03 0.09
CA PRO A 107 8.80 -21.72 0.10
C PRO A 107 8.47 -20.41 0.85
N ILE A 108 9.15 -20.17 1.97
CA ILE A 108 8.86 -19.04 2.86
C ILE A 108 9.24 -17.72 2.18
N GLN A 109 10.48 -17.62 1.70
CA GLN A 109 11.01 -16.43 1.03
C GLN A 109 10.16 -16.08 -0.19
N SER A 110 9.95 -17.06 -1.09
CA SER A 110 9.17 -16.83 -2.30
C SER A 110 7.73 -16.42 -2.00
N THR A 111 7.14 -16.92 -0.92
CA THR A 111 5.80 -16.50 -0.50
C THR A 111 5.79 -15.06 0.02
N ILE A 112 6.76 -14.67 0.85
CA ILE A 112 6.89 -13.28 1.33
C ILE A 112 7.01 -12.30 0.16
N TYR A 113 7.78 -12.63 -0.87
CA TYR A 113 7.96 -11.76 -2.03
C TYR A 113 6.80 -11.81 -3.03
N LEU A 114 6.13 -12.96 -3.16
CA LEU A 114 4.89 -13.09 -3.94
C LEU A 114 3.83 -12.07 -3.48
N ARG A 115 3.77 -11.81 -2.16
CA ARG A 115 2.89 -10.78 -1.56
C ARG A 115 2.98 -9.44 -2.26
N PHE A 116 4.20 -8.94 -2.38
CA PHE A 116 4.50 -7.62 -2.91
C PHE A 116 3.99 -7.55 -4.34
N LEU A 117 4.22 -8.60 -5.12
CA LEU A 117 3.81 -8.67 -6.51
C LEU A 117 2.29 -8.80 -6.70
N LEU A 118 1.57 -9.45 -5.78
CA LEU A 118 0.11 -9.63 -5.92
C LEU A 118 -0.71 -8.40 -5.54
N TYR A 119 -0.35 -7.67 -4.48
CA TYR A 119 -1.19 -6.59 -3.96
C TYR A 119 -1.56 -5.47 -4.96
N PRO A 120 -0.63 -4.95 -5.78
CA PRO A 120 -0.98 -3.96 -6.80
C PRO A 120 -2.00 -4.47 -7.82
N PHE A 121 -1.98 -5.77 -8.13
CA PHE A 121 -2.93 -6.36 -9.08
C PHE A 121 -4.30 -6.53 -8.43
N LEU A 122 -4.34 -6.99 -7.18
CA LEU A 122 -5.58 -7.02 -6.41
C LEU A 122 -6.18 -5.62 -6.29
N GLY A 123 -5.36 -4.61 -6.04
CA GLY A 123 -5.76 -3.20 -6.03
C GLY A 123 -6.39 -2.75 -7.36
N LEU A 124 -5.76 -3.08 -8.48
CA LEU A 124 -6.25 -2.74 -9.82
C LEU A 124 -7.57 -3.45 -10.13
N LEU A 125 -7.69 -4.73 -9.75
CA LEU A 125 -8.90 -5.52 -9.92
C LEU A 125 -10.07 -4.92 -9.13
N ILE A 126 -9.81 -4.47 -7.90
CA ILE A 126 -10.79 -3.75 -7.08
C ILE A 126 -11.21 -2.44 -7.78
N LEU A 127 -10.26 -1.64 -8.27
CA LEU A 127 -10.57 -0.38 -8.98
C LEU A 127 -11.39 -0.61 -10.25
N LYS A 128 -11.01 -1.57 -11.10
CA LYS A 128 -11.73 -1.87 -12.34
C LYS A 128 -13.17 -2.32 -12.09
N ASN A 129 -13.43 -2.90 -10.91
CA ASN A 129 -14.76 -3.33 -10.49
C ASN A 129 -15.44 -2.34 -9.52
N HIS A 130 -14.95 -1.10 -9.38
CA HIS A 130 -15.45 -0.11 -8.40
C HIS A 130 -16.97 0.10 -8.39
N GLN A 131 -17.62 0.06 -9.56
CA GLN A 131 -19.08 0.21 -9.70
C GLN A 131 -19.86 -0.86 -8.95
N LYS A 132 -19.22 -2.00 -8.68
CA LYS A 132 -19.79 -3.11 -7.95
C LYS A 132 -19.55 -3.00 -6.45
N PHE A 133 -18.98 -1.91 -5.92
CA PHE A 133 -18.75 -1.74 -4.49
C PHE A 133 -19.58 -0.59 -3.95
N GLU A 134 -20.56 -0.89 -3.08
CA GLU A 134 -21.23 0.14 -2.29
C GLU A 134 -20.30 0.61 -1.18
N PHE A 135 -19.40 1.52 -1.54
CA PHE A 135 -18.36 2.00 -0.63
C PHE A 135 -18.85 3.19 0.18
N ASP A 136 -19.67 2.97 1.21
CA ASP A 136 -19.77 3.95 2.31
C ASP A 136 -19.13 3.38 3.57
N LYS A 137 -17.84 3.68 3.70
CA LYS A 137 -17.00 3.27 4.83
C LYS A 137 -16.58 4.44 5.69
N SER A 138 -17.30 5.57 5.61
CA SER A 138 -16.98 6.76 6.40
C SER A 138 -16.89 6.45 7.90
N LEU A 139 -17.84 5.68 8.44
CA LEU A 139 -17.83 5.25 9.84
C LEU A 139 -16.60 4.39 10.17
N LEU A 140 -16.28 3.40 9.34
CA LEU A 140 -15.12 2.53 9.54
C LEU A 140 -13.80 3.32 9.44
N ILE A 141 -13.66 4.21 8.46
CA ILE A 141 -12.46 5.04 8.29
C ILE A 141 -12.30 5.98 9.47
N ASN A 142 -13.39 6.59 9.97
CA ASN A 142 -13.35 7.42 11.16
C ASN A 142 -12.98 6.61 12.41
N PHE A 143 -13.49 5.39 12.55
CA PHE A 143 -13.15 4.47 13.64
C PHE A 143 -11.67 4.08 13.61
N LEU A 144 -11.14 3.70 12.44
CA LEU A 144 -9.72 3.39 12.26
C LEU A 144 -8.83 4.62 12.51
N ALA A 145 -9.26 5.80 12.10
CA ALA A 145 -8.56 7.05 12.40
C ALA A 145 -8.51 7.33 13.91
N ALA A 146 -9.62 7.09 14.63
CA ALA A 146 -9.67 7.24 16.08
C ALA A 146 -8.74 6.24 16.78
N ILE A 147 -8.74 4.98 16.35
CA ILE A 147 -7.79 3.95 16.84
C ILE A 147 -6.35 4.39 16.59
N PHE A 148 -6.05 4.90 15.38
CA PHE A 148 -4.72 5.36 15.03
C PHE A 148 -4.25 6.49 15.95
N ILE A 149 -5.11 7.48 16.20
CA ILE A 149 -4.82 8.59 17.12
C ILE A 149 -4.58 8.05 18.53
N ALA A 150 -5.44 7.15 19.01
CA ALA A 150 -5.33 6.57 20.35
C ALA A 150 -4.03 5.79 20.53
N ILE A 151 -3.65 4.97 19.55
CA ILE A 151 -2.40 4.19 19.57
C ILE A 151 -1.20 5.12 19.51
N LEU A 152 -1.18 6.08 18.58
CA LEU A 152 -0.08 7.02 18.46
C LEU A 152 0.09 7.86 19.73
N PHE A 153 -1.01 8.31 20.33
CA PHE A 153 -0.98 9.03 21.60
C PHE A 153 -0.46 8.13 22.73
N PHE A 154 -0.96 6.90 22.84
CA PHE A 154 -0.52 5.95 23.87
C PHE A 154 0.96 5.61 23.73
N GLU A 155 1.47 5.39 22.51
CA GLU A 155 2.89 5.18 22.24
C GLU A 155 3.74 6.40 22.59
N MET A 156 3.30 7.61 22.25
CA MET A 156 4.09 8.84 22.48
C MET A 156 4.13 9.25 23.95
N VAL A 157 3.05 9.02 24.72
CA VAL A 157 2.96 9.42 26.13
C VAL A 157 3.41 8.31 27.07
N PHE A 158 3.15 7.05 26.73
CA PHE A 158 3.40 5.89 27.58
C PHE A 158 4.25 4.84 26.85
N THR A 159 5.36 5.27 26.22
CA THR A 159 6.14 4.43 25.28
C THR A 159 6.56 3.08 25.84
N GLU A 160 7.11 3.04 27.05
CA GLU A 160 7.54 1.79 27.68
C GLU A 160 6.36 0.85 27.96
N HIS A 161 5.23 1.41 28.40
CA HIS A 161 4.00 0.64 28.64
C HIS A 161 3.42 0.14 27.31
N PHE A 162 3.47 0.95 26.26
CA PHE A 162 3.08 0.54 24.91
C PHE A 162 3.90 -0.67 24.45
N PHE A 163 5.23 -0.64 24.58
CA PHE A 163 6.08 -1.77 24.19
C PHE A 163 5.80 -3.04 25.01
N ARG A 164 5.48 -2.91 26.31
CA ARG A 164 5.12 -4.04 27.16
C ARG A 164 3.74 -4.61 26.85
N VAL A 165 2.71 -3.76 26.77
CA VAL A 165 1.32 -4.20 26.54
C VAL A 165 1.19 -4.90 25.19
N PHE A 166 1.88 -4.40 24.17
CA PHE A 166 1.83 -5.00 22.83
C PHE A 166 2.92 -6.05 22.61
N ASN A 167 3.75 -6.39 23.61
CA ASN A 167 4.88 -7.34 23.47
C ASN A 167 5.78 -7.03 22.26
N VAL A 168 6.11 -5.75 22.06
CA VAL A 168 6.86 -5.29 20.87
C VAL A 168 8.24 -5.93 20.80
N LEU A 169 8.88 -6.22 21.94
CA LEU A 169 10.17 -6.91 21.99
C LEU A 169 10.09 -8.31 21.36
N SER A 170 9.22 -9.17 21.88
CA SER A 170 9.00 -10.51 21.33
C SER A 170 8.59 -10.48 19.86
N PHE A 171 7.85 -9.46 19.42
CA PHE A 171 7.51 -9.28 18.02
C PHE A 171 8.72 -8.91 17.13
N MET A 172 9.65 -8.10 17.64
CA MET A 172 10.88 -7.77 16.91
C MET A 172 11.83 -8.98 16.85
N ASP A 173 11.88 -9.78 17.92
CA ASP A 173 12.62 -11.05 17.94
C ASP A 173 12.09 -12.02 16.87
N LEU A 174 10.75 -12.17 16.77
CA LEU A 174 10.13 -12.97 15.70
C LEU A 174 10.43 -12.46 14.29
N LYS A 175 10.74 -11.17 14.15
CA LYS A 175 11.17 -10.56 12.89
C LYS A 175 12.66 -10.75 12.61
N GLY A 176 13.40 -11.44 13.49
CA GLY A 176 14.84 -11.65 13.38
C GLY A 176 15.64 -10.38 13.62
N ARG A 177 15.11 -9.42 14.41
CA ARG A 177 15.89 -8.27 14.85
C ARG A 177 16.53 -8.59 16.18
N ASP A 178 17.86 -8.57 16.23
CA ASP A 178 18.61 -8.70 17.48
C ASP A 178 18.40 -7.46 18.37
N VAL A 179 17.39 -7.52 19.23
CA VAL A 179 17.16 -6.51 20.27
C VAL A 179 16.90 -7.21 21.58
N ALA A 180 17.82 -7.08 22.53
CA ALA A 180 17.75 -7.83 23.79
C ALA A 180 16.83 -7.17 24.82
N THR A 181 16.62 -5.85 24.72
CA THR A 181 15.90 -5.07 25.75
C THR A 181 14.98 -3.99 25.18
N ILE A 182 14.01 -3.56 26.01
CA ILE A 182 13.11 -2.44 25.69
C ILE A 182 13.90 -1.13 25.57
N GLU A 183 14.93 -0.96 26.40
CA GLU A 183 15.82 0.18 26.38
C GLU A 183 16.56 0.28 25.03
N GLU A 184 17.06 -0.84 24.51
CA GLU A 184 17.66 -0.88 23.18
C GLU A 184 16.65 -0.52 22.09
N LEU A 185 15.41 -1.04 22.15
CA LEU A 185 14.35 -0.63 21.23
C LEU A 185 14.08 0.87 21.28
N LEU A 186 14.04 1.47 22.47
CA LEU A 186 13.84 2.91 22.64
C LEU A 186 15.00 3.70 22.02
N VAL A 187 16.25 3.28 22.23
CA VAL A 187 17.42 3.90 21.61
C VAL A 187 17.38 3.76 20.08
N GLN A 188 17.01 2.59 19.55
CA GLN A 188 16.85 2.37 18.10
C GLN A 188 15.68 3.17 17.50
N SER A 189 14.69 3.53 18.32
CA SER A 189 13.56 4.38 17.92
C SER A 189 13.97 5.86 17.83
N HIS A 190 15.08 6.27 18.44
CA HIS A 190 15.62 7.62 18.25
C HIS A 190 16.40 7.69 16.95
N ARG A 191 15.91 8.51 16.01
CA ARG A 191 16.50 8.67 14.67
C ARG A 191 16.82 10.12 14.39
N ARG A 192 17.78 10.35 13.48
CA ARG A 192 18.03 11.69 12.92
C ARG A 192 16.79 12.15 12.16
N ILE A 193 16.53 13.46 12.18
CA ILE A 193 15.40 14.05 11.45
C ILE A 193 15.49 13.69 9.96
N PHE A 194 14.47 12.97 9.47
CA PHE A 194 14.44 12.38 8.11
C PHE A 194 15.72 11.61 7.74
N ASN A 195 16.47 11.10 8.70
CA ASN A 195 17.74 10.41 8.46
C ASN A 195 18.76 11.23 7.63
N PHE A 196 18.77 12.56 7.73
CA PHE A 196 19.81 13.39 7.11
C PHE A 196 21.02 13.53 8.03
N GLU A 197 22.22 13.43 7.45
CA GLU A 197 23.50 13.57 8.18
C GLU A 197 23.68 14.95 8.80
N ILE A 198 23.15 16.01 8.15
CA ILE A 198 23.20 17.39 8.63
C ILE A 198 22.52 17.55 10.01
N PHE A 199 21.59 16.65 10.37
CA PHE A 199 20.89 16.66 11.65
C PHE A 199 21.41 15.60 12.62
N GLU A 200 22.67 15.20 12.53
CA GLU A 200 23.25 14.13 13.36
C GLU A 200 23.07 14.34 14.88
N GLN A 201 23.19 15.58 15.32
CA GLN A 201 23.02 16.00 16.71
C GLN A 201 21.56 16.02 17.20
N TYR A 202 20.59 16.01 16.29
CA TYR A 202 19.17 16.06 16.62
C TYR A 202 18.53 14.69 16.40
N ARG A 203 18.62 13.85 17.43
CA ARG A 203 17.91 12.57 17.47
C ARG A 203 16.58 12.74 18.18
N ILE A 204 15.50 12.42 17.47
CA ILE A 204 14.14 12.53 17.98
C ILE A 204 13.52 11.14 17.98
N TYR A 205 12.68 10.87 18.97
CA TYR A 205 11.90 9.65 19.04
C TYR A 205 10.99 9.53 17.80
N ARG A 206 11.10 8.40 17.11
CA ARG A 206 10.30 8.02 15.96
C ARG A 206 9.33 6.91 16.37
N PRO A 207 8.01 7.17 16.44
CA PRO A 207 7.03 6.16 16.80
C PRO A 207 6.95 5.05 15.74
N TRP A 208 6.61 3.84 16.17
CA TRP A 208 6.34 2.69 15.31
C TRP A 208 4.91 2.70 14.74
N GLY A 209 3.96 3.24 15.51
CA GLY A 209 2.56 3.42 15.12
C GLY A 209 1.76 2.12 15.03
N VAL A 210 0.57 2.20 14.43
CA VAL A 210 -0.40 1.08 14.39
C VAL A 210 0.09 -0.17 13.65
N ILE A 211 1.02 0.00 12.71
CA ILE A 211 1.60 -1.11 11.94
C ILE A 211 2.84 -1.68 12.63
N LEU A 212 3.30 -1.11 13.75
CA LEU A 212 4.60 -1.40 14.34
C LEU A 212 5.72 -1.33 13.27
N HIS A 213 5.59 -0.35 12.38
CA HIS A 213 6.51 -0.09 11.27
C HIS A 213 6.38 1.38 10.84
N PRO A 214 7.33 2.27 11.20
CA PRO A 214 7.17 3.71 11.06
C PRO A 214 6.85 4.19 9.63
N ILE A 215 7.50 3.62 8.61
CA ILE A 215 7.31 4.02 7.20
C ILE A 215 5.90 3.66 6.73
N SER A 216 5.42 2.46 7.08
CA SER A 216 4.06 2.02 6.72
C SER A 216 3.00 2.81 7.48
N SER A 217 3.22 3.09 8.77
CA SER A 217 2.36 3.96 9.59
C SER A 217 2.29 5.38 9.02
N ALA A 218 3.36 5.90 8.42
CA ALA A 218 3.33 7.18 7.72
C ALA A 218 2.46 7.17 6.45
N TYR A 219 2.43 6.07 5.67
CA TYR A 219 1.49 5.93 4.56
C TYR A 219 0.02 5.89 5.04
N VAL A 220 -0.25 5.28 6.20
CA VAL A 220 -1.58 5.31 6.84
C VAL A 220 -1.96 6.74 7.26
N ALA A 221 -1.03 7.49 7.84
CA ALA A 221 -1.25 8.90 8.20
C ALA A 221 -1.48 9.79 6.97
N ALA A 222 -0.70 9.59 5.89
CA ALA A 222 -0.90 10.28 4.62
C ALA A 222 -2.27 9.95 3.99
N PHE A 223 -2.70 8.69 4.08
CA PHE A 223 -4.04 8.27 3.69
C PHE A 223 -5.13 9.05 4.44
N PHE A 224 -5.07 9.10 5.77
CA PHE A 224 -6.05 9.84 6.56
C PHE A 224 -6.02 11.33 6.27
N THR A 225 -4.84 11.91 6.05
CA THR A 225 -4.69 13.31 5.65
C THR A 225 -5.50 13.60 4.38
N ILE A 226 -5.24 12.84 3.31
CA ILE A 226 -5.92 13.05 2.02
C ILE A 226 -7.42 12.78 2.14
N TYR A 227 -7.82 11.73 2.86
CA TYR A 227 -9.22 11.43 3.10
C TYR A 227 -9.96 12.59 3.78
N TYR A 228 -9.43 13.11 4.88
CA TYR A 228 -10.05 14.20 5.63
C TYR A 228 -9.96 15.54 4.89
N PHE A 229 -8.91 15.76 4.10
CA PHE A 229 -8.79 16.90 3.19
C PHE A 229 -9.93 16.91 2.16
N ILE A 230 -10.17 15.77 1.48
CA ILE A 230 -11.25 15.62 0.50
C ILE A 230 -12.64 15.79 1.13
N LYS A 231 -12.79 15.40 2.40
CA LYS A 231 -14.03 15.59 3.18
C LYS A 231 -14.13 16.98 3.83
N ASN A 232 -13.24 17.92 3.51
CA ASN A 232 -13.19 19.28 4.07
C ASN A 232 -13.07 19.33 5.60
N LYS A 233 -12.55 18.27 6.23
CA LYS A 233 -12.30 18.19 7.68
C LYS A 233 -10.85 18.62 7.98
N PHE A 234 -10.54 19.88 7.69
CA PHE A 234 -9.17 20.39 7.66
C PHE A 234 -8.41 20.25 8.99
N ILE A 235 -9.08 20.45 10.13
CA ILE A 235 -8.44 20.32 11.46
C ILE A 235 -7.89 18.90 11.67
N ILE A 236 -8.71 17.89 11.37
CA ILE A 236 -8.32 16.47 11.48
C ILE A 236 -7.24 16.16 10.44
N SER A 237 -7.37 16.69 9.22
CA SER A 237 -6.34 16.54 8.19
C SER A 237 -4.98 17.09 8.65
N VAL A 238 -4.94 18.27 9.26
CA VAL A 238 -3.69 18.89 9.76
C VAL A 238 -3.05 18.03 10.85
N PHE A 239 -3.86 17.45 11.75
CA PHE A 239 -3.34 16.49 12.73
C PHE A 239 -2.61 15.32 12.05
N PHE A 240 -3.17 14.73 10.99
CA PHE A 240 -2.53 13.63 10.28
C PHE A 240 -1.32 14.05 9.44
N VAL A 241 -1.22 15.32 9.00
CA VAL A 241 0.03 15.88 8.44
C VAL A 241 1.12 15.84 9.49
N PHE A 242 0.84 16.32 10.70
CA PHE A 242 1.79 16.26 11.81
C PHE A 242 2.17 14.82 12.16
N ALA A 243 1.21 13.90 12.20
CA ALA A 243 1.49 12.49 12.40
C ALA A 243 2.46 11.94 11.33
N THR A 244 2.25 12.29 10.04
CA THR A 244 3.15 11.89 8.94
C THR A 244 4.58 12.41 9.16
N ILE A 245 4.74 13.64 9.66
CA ILE A 245 6.04 14.23 9.99
C ILE A 245 6.70 13.51 11.17
N LEU A 246 5.93 13.16 12.21
CA LEU A 246 6.44 12.45 13.40
C LEU A 246 7.06 11.09 13.03
N PHE A 247 6.51 10.38 12.04
CA PHE A 247 7.10 9.13 11.55
C PHE A 247 8.39 9.32 10.72
N MET A 248 8.78 10.56 10.40
CA MET A 248 10.04 10.91 9.72
C MET A 248 10.33 10.12 8.44
N ALA A 249 9.29 9.71 7.71
CA ALA A 249 9.41 8.92 6.48
C ALA A 249 9.37 9.84 5.24
N LYS A 250 10.46 9.90 4.48
CA LYS A 250 10.60 10.78 3.30
C LYS A 250 9.55 10.49 2.22
N GLY A 251 9.41 9.23 1.81
CA GLY A 251 8.51 8.82 0.73
C GLY A 251 7.06 9.24 0.93
N PRO A 252 6.39 8.83 2.04
CA PRO A 252 5.03 9.24 2.37
C PRO A 252 4.86 10.75 2.46
N PHE A 253 5.82 11.46 3.06
CA PHE A 253 5.75 12.90 3.24
C PHE A 253 5.86 13.65 1.90
N ILE A 254 6.80 13.28 1.03
CA ILE A 254 6.94 13.86 -0.31
C ILE A 254 5.67 13.58 -1.14
N ALA A 255 5.16 12.34 -1.09
CA ALA A 255 3.93 11.96 -1.77
C ALA A 255 2.74 12.81 -1.32
N LEU A 256 2.63 13.05 -0.01
CA LEU A 256 1.59 13.86 0.59
C LEU A 256 1.68 15.35 0.18
N ILE A 257 2.87 15.96 0.30
CA ILE A 257 3.03 17.39 -0.01
C ILE A 257 2.78 17.67 -1.49
N ILE A 258 3.36 16.87 -2.40
CA ILE A 258 3.15 17.09 -3.85
C ILE A 258 1.68 16.83 -4.22
N SER A 259 1.03 15.82 -3.65
CA SER A 259 -0.39 15.56 -3.92
C SER A 259 -1.30 16.69 -3.41
N LEU A 260 -1.08 17.21 -2.19
CA LEU A 260 -1.81 18.37 -1.68
C LEU A 260 -1.53 19.64 -2.50
N PHE A 261 -0.28 19.88 -2.91
CA PHE A 261 0.08 21.01 -3.77
C PHE A 261 -0.55 20.89 -5.15
N SER A 262 -0.66 19.68 -5.70
CA SER A 262 -1.35 19.44 -6.96
C SER A 262 -2.83 19.84 -6.89
N ALA A 263 -3.49 19.69 -5.73
CA ALA A 263 -4.86 20.18 -5.51
C ALA A 263 -4.98 21.69 -5.80
N LEU A 264 -4.00 22.46 -5.32
CA LEU A 264 -3.94 23.91 -5.46
C LEU A 264 -3.70 24.31 -6.91
N LEU A 265 -2.83 23.58 -7.62
CA LEU A 265 -2.51 23.84 -9.02
C LEU A 265 -3.64 23.46 -9.99
N TYR A 266 -4.37 22.37 -9.70
CA TYR A 266 -5.49 21.90 -10.53
C TYR A 266 -6.67 22.86 -10.57
N LYS A 267 -6.84 23.67 -9.51
CA LYS A 267 -7.84 24.75 -9.48
C LYS A 267 -7.64 25.75 -10.63
N ASN A 268 -6.42 25.86 -11.17
CA ASN A 268 -6.05 26.77 -12.26
C ASN A 268 -5.76 26.06 -13.60
N SER A 269 -6.42 24.93 -13.86
CA SER A 269 -6.71 24.19 -15.12
C SER A 269 -5.75 24.14 -16.33
N LYS A 270 -4.60 24.81 -16.35
CA LYS A 270 -3.70 24.89 -17.52
C LYS A 270 -2.30 24.32 -17.31
N ILE A 271 -1.95 23.89 -16.09
CA ILE A 271 -0.56 23.51 -15.77
C ILE A 271 -0.48 22.08 -15.21
N PHE A 272 -1.01 21.10 -15.95
CA PHE A 272 -0.76 19.68 -15.67
C PHE A 272 0.74 19.33 -15.77
N THR A 273 1.49 20.10 -16.55
CA THR A 273 2.93 19.92 -16.80
C THR A 273 3.81 20.22 -15.58
N LEU A 274 3.40 21.11 -14.68
CA LEU A 274 4.22 21.52 -13.54
C LEU A 274 4.34 20.42 -12.47
N PRO A 275 3.27 19.73 -12.03
CA PRO A 275 3.38 18.56 -11.17
C PRO A 275 4.26 17.45 -11.78
N VAL A 276 4.11 17.19 -13.09
CA VAL A 276 4.97 16.22 -13.80
C VAL A 276 6.44 16.64 -13.72
N PHE A 277 6.75 17.91 -14.01
CA PHE A 277 8.10 18.44 -13.95
C PHE A 277 8.68 18.37 -12.54
N LEU A 278 7.89 18.74 -11.52
CA LEU A 278 8.29 18.63 -10.11
C LEU A 278 8.61 17.19 -9.71
N ILE A 279 7.78 16.24 -10.13
CA ILE A 279 8.00 14.81 -9.87
C ILE A 279 9.29 14.36 -10.56
N LEU A 280 9.48 14.67 -11.84
CA LEU A 280 10.70 14.31 -12.57
C LEU A 280 11.95 14.95 -11.95
N ALA A 281 11.86 16.20 -11.50
CA ALA A 281 12.95 16.89 -10.82
C ALA A 281 13.29 16.23 -9.47
N VAL A 282 12.28 15.88 -8.67
CA VAL A 282 12.45 15.18 -7.39
C VAL A 282 13.03 13.79 -7.61
N LEU A 283 12.49 13.01 -8.56
CA LEU A 283 12.97 11.67 -8.88
C LEU A 283 14.42 11.69 -9.37
N THR A 284 14.74 12.58 -10.30
CA THR A 284 16.12 12.78 -10.79
C THR A 284 17.05 13.13 -9.63
N SER A 285 16.64 14.06 -8.76
CA SER A 285 17.45 14.46 -7.60
C SER A 285 17.67 13.30 -6.62
N ILE A 286 16.64 12.50 -6.34
CA ILE A 286 16.74 11.32 -5.47
C ILE A 286 17.71 10.29 -6.06
N VAL A 287 17.62 10.01 -7.36
CA VAL A 287 18.51 9.07 -8.04
C VAL A 287 19.95 9.60 -8.06
N SER A 288 20.16 10.87 -8.42
CA SER A 288 21.49 11.48 -8.48
C SER A 288 22.17 11.54 -7.11
N ILE A 289 21.46 12.06 -6.09
CA ILE A 289 22.00 12.13 -4.73
C ILE A 289 22.18 10.72 -4.16
N GLY A 290 21.21 9.83 -4.36
CA GLY A 290 21.26 8.46 -3.88
C GLY A 290 22.41 7.65 -4.49
N TRP A 291 22.74 7.87 -5.76
CA TRP A 291 23.92 7.28 -6.39
C TRP A 291 25.22 7.78 -5.77
N VAL A 292 25.36 9.10 -5.58
CA VAL A 292 26.57 9.70 -4.99
C VAL A 292 26.79 9.23 -3.56
N VAL A 293 25.73 9.17 -2.75
CA VAL A 293 25.77 8.74 -1.35
C VAL A 293 25.71 7.21 -1.21
N ARG A 294 25.71 6.46 -2.33
CA ARG A 294 25.60 4.99 -2.36
C ARG A 294 24.43 4.45 -1.53
N ASN A 295 23.27 5.09 -1.64
CA ASN A 295 22.06 4.64 -1.00
C ASN A 295 21.71 3.21 -1.47
N PRO A 296 21.46 2.25 -0.55
CA PRO A 296 21.30 0.85 -0.90
C PRO A 296 20.14 0.59 -1.87
N HIS A 297 19.04 1.34 -1.75
CA HIS A 297 17.90 1.23 -2.67
C HIS A 297 18.28 1.59 -4.12
N ILE A 298 19.04 2.67 -4.30
CA ILE A 298 19.43 3.18 -5.63
C ILE A 298 20.54 2.32 -6.22
N VAL A 299 21.51 1.94 -5.40
CA VAL A 299 22.60 1.05 -5.81
C VAL A 299 22.01 -0.29 -6.27
N SER A 300 21.18 -0.93 -5.45
CA SER A 300 20.55 -2.21 -5.82
C SER A 300 19.74 -2.13 -7.11
N LEU A 301 18.99 -1.04 -7.29
CA LEU A 301 18.25 -0.83 -8.52
C LEU A 301 19.16 -0.80 -9.76
N ILE A 302 20.25 -0.03 -9.71
CA ILE A 302 21.19 0.10 -10.82
C ILE A 302 21.90 -1.24 -11.11
N TYR A 303 22.39 -1.92 -10.07
CA TYR A 303 23.02 -3.23 -10.23
C TYR A 303 22.06 -4.29 -10.79
N SER A 304 20.78 -4.24 -10.40
CA SER A 304 19.76 -5.14 -10.95
C SER A 304 19.55 -4.93 -12.45
N PHE A 305 19.59 -3.68 -12.93
CA PHE A 305 19.55 -3.41 -14.37
C PHE A 305 20.78 -3.94 -15.10
N SER A 306 21.97 -3.85 -14.51
CA SER A 306 23.17 -4.48 -15.07
C SER A 306 23.05 -6.01 -15.12
N TYR A 307 22.44 -6.61 -14.10
CA TYR A 307 22.20 -8.05 -14.01
C TYR A 307 21.28 -8.61 -15.11
N LEU A 308 20.39 -7.80 -15.69
CA LEU A 308 19.61 -8.21 -16.87
C LEU A 308 20.50 -8.63 -18.04
N GLY A 309 21.69 -8.05 -18.17
CA GLY A 309 22.65 -8.44 -19.19
C GLY A 309 23.22 -9.85 -18.98
N GLU A 310 23.22 -10.34 -17.75
CA GLU A 310 23.76 -11.65 -17.34
C GLU A 310 22.66 -12.71 -17.27
N ASN A 311 21.49 -12.37 -16.72
CA ASN A 311 20.33 -13.25 -16.65
C ASN A 311 19.04 -12.50 -17.03
N LEU A 312 18.63 -12.66 -18.29
CA LEU A 312 17.42 -12.04 -18.85
C LEU A 312 16.11 -12.63 -18.30
N LEU A 313 16.15 -13.88 -17.85
CA LEU A 313 14.96 -14.59 -17.37
C LEU A 313 14.72 -14.35 -15.88
N GLY A 314 15.75 -13.99 -15.11
CA GLY A 314 15.69 -13.89 -13.66
C GLY A 314 15.81 -15.25 -12.98
N GLU A 315 15.88 -15.23 -11.65
CA GLU A 315 16.22 -16.40 -10.82
C GLU A 315 15.02 -16.96 -10.02
N GLY A 316 13.83 -16.38 -10.20
CA GLY A 316 12.63 -16.72 -9.44
C GLY A 316 12.30 -15.73 -8.32
N ILE A 317 11.02 -15.68 -7.94
CA ILE A 317 10.53 -14.75 -6.91
C ILE A 317 11.17 -15.06 -5.56
N GLY A 318 11.73 -14.01 -4.95
CA GLY A 318 12.50 -14.10 -3.70
C GLY A 318 13.99 -13.91 -3.92
N PHE A 319 14.50 -14.03 -5.15
CA PHE A 319 15.94 -13.89 -5.36
C PHE A 319 16.41 -12.46 -5.11
N ALA A 320 17.55 -12.31 -4.43
CA ALA A 320 18.14 -11.04 -3.99
C ALA A 320 17.26 -10.19 -3.05
N GLY A 321 16.25 -10.82 -2.43
CA GLY A 321 15.46 -10.23 -1.36
C GLY A 321 16.29 -9.93 -0.12
N ALA A 322 16.12 -8.74 0.46
CA ALA A 322 16.69 -8.39 1.77
C ALA A 322 16.38 -9.44 2.86
N LEU A 323 15.26 -10.16 2.73
CA LEU A 323 14.80 -11.20 3.66
C LEU A 323 15.23 -12.63 3.28
N THR A 324 16.08 -12.81 2.26
CA THR A 324 16.38 -14.15 1.69
C THR A 324 17.73 -14.75 2.03
N LEU A 325 18.66 -13.99 2.61
CA LEU A 325 20.00 -14.49 2.95
C LEU A 325 20.46 -13.83 4.26
N GLU A 326 20.91 -14.64 5.21
CA GLU A 326 21.60 -14.20 6.43
C GLU A 326 22.69 -13.17 6.07
N GLY A 327 22.67 -12.03 6.77
CA GLY A 327 23.66 -10.96 6.65
C GLY A 327 23.11 -9.67 6.05
N ASP A 328 23.07 -8.64 6.90
CA ASP A 328 22.87 -7.21 6.60
C ASP A 328 23.99 -6.59 5.74
N GLU A 329 25.00 -7.38 5.37
CA GLU A 329 26.00 -6.95 4.42
C GLU A 329 25.38 -6.91 3.04
N VAL A 330 25.28 -5.69 2.48
CA VAL A 330 25.28 -5.46 1.04
C VAL A 330 26.40 -6.33 0.49
N THR A 331 26.05 -7.49 -0.06
CA THR A 331 27.03 -8.41 -0.62
C THR A 331 27.84 -7.65 -1.65
N SER A 332 29.10 -8.02 -1.84
CA SER A 332 30.01 -7.45 -2.85
C SER A 332 29.41 -7.32 -4.26
N SER A 333 28.33 -8.04 -4.55
CA SER A 333 27.54 -7.98 -5.79
C SER A 333 26.60 -6.76 -5.93
N GLY A 334 26.24 -6.07 -4.85
CA GLY A 334 25.30 -4.94 -4.90
C GLY A 334 23.86 -5.29 -5.30
N LEU A 335 23.54 -6.59 -5.52
CA LEU A 335 22.24 -7.05 -6.01
C LEU A 335 21.18 -7.14 -4.92
N LYS A 336 21.58 -7.40 -3.66
CA LYS A 336 20.65 -7.41 -2.52
C LYS A 336 19.99 -6.04 -2.38
N GLY A 337 18.66 -6.03 -2.35
CA GLY A 337 17.91 -4.79 -2.48
C GLY A 337 16.62 -4.72 -1.68
N GLU A 338 16.36 -3.53 -1.17
CA GLU A 338 15.07 -3.12 -0.63
C GLU A 338 14.22 -2.40 -1.71
N SER A 339 14.60 -2.46 -2.99
CA SER A 339 13.85 -1.87 -4.12
C SER A 339 12.94 -2.93 -4.76
N VAL A 340 11.65 -2.64 -4.93
CA VAL A 340 10.75 -3.61 -5.61
C VAL A 340 11.11 -3.82 -7.06
N LEU A 341 11.51 -2.76 -7.76
CA LEU A 341 11.90 -2.92 -9.15
C LEU A 341 13.18 -3.76 -9.26
N ALA A 342 14.13 -3.59 -8.35
CA ALA A 342 15.29 -4.48 -8.24
C ALA A 342 14.84 -5.94 -8.05
N LEU A 343 13.99 -6.21 -7.06
CA LEU A 343 13.47 -7.56 -6.77
C LEU A 343 12.71 -8.19 -7.93
N MET A 344 11.96 -7.40 -8.69
CA MET A 344 11.24 -7.87 -9.87
C MET A 344 12.20 -8.15 -11.02
N ILE A 345 13.24 -7.34 -11.20
CA ILE A 345 14.27 -7.56 -12.21
C ILE A 345 15.07 -8.82 -11.87
N THR A 346 15.57 -8.96 -10.65
CA THR A 346 16.39 -10.10 -10.25
C THR A 346 15.57 -11.40 -10.20
N GLY A 347 14.31 -11.32 -9.76
CA GLY A 347 13.44 -12.50 -9.67
C GLY A 347 12.73 -12.90 -10.96
N MET A 348 12.34 -11.94 -11.82
CA MET A 348 11.55 -12.21 -13.04
C MET A 348 12.22 -11.71 -14.32
N GLY A 349 13.42 -11.15 -14.26
CA GLY A 349 14.15 -10.65 -15.42
C GLY A 349 13.39 -9.54 -16.16
N VAL A 350 13.47 -9.56 -17.48
CA VAL A 350 12.78 -8.59 -18.36
C VAL A 350 11.25 -8.66 -18.18
N VAL A 351 10.73 -9.84 -17.84
CA VAL A 351 9.29 -10.02 -17.59
C VAL A 351 8.83 -9.17 -16.41
N GLY A 352 9.65 -9.04 -15.36
CA GLY A 352 9.38 -8.18 -14.20
C GLY A 352 9.27 -6.69 -14.55
N VAL A 353 10.09 -6.20 -15.47
CA VAL A 353 10.05 -4.81 -15.94
C VAL A 353 8.78 -4.56 -16.76
N LEU A 354 8.49 -5.44 -17.72
CA LEU A 354 7.28 -5.38 -18.54
C LEU A 354 6.02 -5.44 -17.66
N ALA A 355 6.07 -6.28 -16.65
CA ALA A 355 5.04 -6.46 -15.64
C ALA A 355 4.65 -5.14 -14.93
N ILE A 356 5.62 -4.43 -14.34
CA ILE A 356 5.39 -3.13 -13.70
C ILE A 356 4.89 -2.10 -14.72
N PHE A 357 5.49 -2.06 -15.91
CA PHE A 357 5.14 -1.06 -16.91
C PHE A 357 3.69 -1.21 -17.39
N LEU A 358 3.25 -2.44 -17.66
CA LEU A 358 1.87 -2.74 -18.03
C LEU A 358 0.89 -2.39 -16.90
N LEU A 359 1.25 -2.69 -15.64
CA LEU A 359 0.46 -2.32 -14.48
C LEU A 359 0.29 -0.79 -14.38
N LEU A 360 1.38 -0.02 -14.51
CA LEU A 360 1.35 1.43 -14.47
C LEU A 360 0.48 2.02 -15.59
N ILE A 361 0.60 1.50 -16.82
CA ILE A 361 -0.24 1.91 -17.95
C ILE A 361 -1.72 1.68 -17.63
N ASP A 362 -2.06 0.52 -17.09
CA ASP A 362 -3.45 0.17 -16.77
C ASP A 362 -4.04 1.09 -15.69
N TYR A 363 -3.24 1.44 -14.68
CA TYR A 363 -3.64 2.44 -13.69
C TYR A 363 -3.83 3.82 -14.33
N VAL A 364 -2.86 4.31 -15.11
CA VAL A 364 -2.98 5.61 -15.78
C VAL A 364 -4.20 5.66 -16.71
N ARG A 365 -4.45 4.60 -17.49
CA ARG A 365 -5.64 4.48 -18.34
C ARG A 365 -6.94 4.46 -17.55
N PHE A 366 -6.94 3.79 -16.40
CA PHE A 366 -8.10 3.81 -15.52
C PHE A 366 -8.34 5.24 -15.00
N PHE A 367 -7.30 5.89 -14.50
CA PHE A 367 -7.43 7.23 -13.94
C PHE A 367 -7.78 8.28 -14.99
N SER A 368 -7.29 8.16 -16.23
CA SER A 368 -7.62 9.09 -17.32
C SER A 368 -9.05 8.99 -17.81
N LYS A 369 -9.66 7.79 -17.75
CA LYS A 369 -11.09 7.61 -18.05
C LYS A 369 -12.00 8.25 -17.02
N VAL A 370 -11.56 8.31 -15.76
CA VAL A 370 -12.37 8.82 -14.66
C VAL A 370 -12.05 10.29 -14.31
N SER A 371 -10.91 10.83 -14.76
CA SER A 371 -10.49 12.23 -14.54
C SER A 371 -11.33 13.29 -15.26
N TYR A 372 -12.23 12.90 -16.17
CA TYR A 372 -13.14 13.83 -16.83
C TYR A 372 -14.20 14.41 -15.87
N LEU A 373 -14.37 13.81 -14.68
CA LEU A 373 -15.37 14.17 -13.69
C LEU A 373 -14.75 14.93 -12.50
N VAL A 374 -14.87 16.26 -12.48
CA VAL A 374 -14.64 17.22 -11.37
C VAL A 374 -13.21 17.25 -10.74
N PHE A 375 -12.59 18.44 -10.82
CA PHE A 375 -11.14 18.63 -10.96
C PHE A 375 -10.25 18.64 -9.70
N THR A 376 -10.75 18.78 -8.47
CA THR A 376 -9.89 19.07 -7.30
C THR A 376 -9.55 17.85 -6.45
N SER A 377 -10.55 17.13 -5.93
CA SER A 377 -10.33 15.97 -5.05
C SER A 377 -9.71 14.78 -5.79
N TYR A 378 -10.03 14.62 -7.06
CA TYR A 378 -9.51 13.52 -7.89
C TYR A 378 -8.04 13.71 -8.26
N GLY A 379 -7.62 14.96 -8.53
CA GLY A 379 -6.22 15.28 -8.81
C GLY A 379 -5.31 14.89 -7.66
N VAL A 380 -5.67 15.23 -6.41
CA VAL A 380 -4.90 14.87 -5.22
C VAL A 380 -4.69 13.36 -5.12
N VAL A 381 -5.77 12.60 -5.27
CA VAL A 381 -5.70 11.14 -5.14
C VAL A 381 -4.90 10.50 -6.28
N PHE A 382 -5.09 10.98 -7.51
CA PHE A 382 -4.30 10.53 -8.65
C PHE A 382 -2.80 10.76 -8.43
N TRP A 383 -2.41 11.97 -8.04
CA TRP A 383 -1.00 12.29 -7.80
C TRP A 383 -0.42 11.54 -6.62
N TYR A 384 -1.20 11.37 -5.55
CA TYR A 384 -0.78 10.53 -4.43
C TYR A 384 -0.51 9.09 -4.89
N PHE A 385 -1.43 8.49 -5.65
CA PHE A 385 -1.27 7.14 -6.19
C PHE A 385 -0.01 7.04 -7.09
N VAL A 386 0.17 7.96 -8.03
CA VAL A 386 1.33 8.00 -8.92
C VAL A 386 2.64 8.11 -8.13
N LEU A 387 2.68 8.94 -7.09
CA LEU A 387 3.86 9.12 -6.25
C LEU A 387 4.15 7.91 -5.37
N VAL A 388 3.12 7.24 -4.84
CA VAL A 388 3.29 5.97 -4.10
C VAL A 388 3.88 4.90 -5.04
N MET A 389 3.35 4.78 -6.26
CA MET A 389 3.87 3.85 -7.27
C MET A 389 5.26 4.25 -7.79
N GLY A 390 5.58 5.54 -7.83
CA GLY A 390 6.92 6.02 -8.15
C GLY A 390 7.91 5.68 -7.04
N ASN A 391 7.52 5.90 -5.78
CA ASN A 391 8.34 5.55 -4.61
C ASN A 391 8.56 4.03 -4.52
N SER A 392 7.59 3.22 -4.93
CA SER A 392 7.75 1.75 -4.89
C SER A 392 8.77 1.20 -5.86
N ILE A 393 9.13 1.94 -6.91
CA ILE A 393 10.29 1.61 -7.75
C ILE A 393 11.55 1.56 -6.89
N PHE A 394 11.67 2.45 -5.91
CA PHE A 394 12.87 2.58 -5.09
C PHE A 394 12.76 1.82 -3.76
N GLN A 395 11.58 1.72 -3.15
CA GLN A 395 11.43 1.20 -1.78
C GLN A 395 10.31 0.17 -1.67
N GLU A 396 10.58 -0.99 -1.08
CA GLU A 396 9.61 -2.07 -0.89
C GLU A 396 8.44 -1.68 0.01
N GLU A 397 8.66 -0.78 0.95
CA GLU A 397 7.63 -0.36 1.90
C GLU A 397 6.58 0.52 1.22
N ALA A 398 6.92 1.16 0.10
CA ALA A 398 5.98 1.88 -0.76
C ALA A 398 5.16 0.93 -1.65
N PHE A 399 5.56 -0.34 -1.78
CA PHE A 399 4.77 -1.40 -2.43
C PHE A 399 4.01 -2.29 -1.44
N SER A 400 4.09 -1.95 -0.16
CA SER A 400 3.34 -2.61 0.90
C SER A 400 1.82 -2.42 0.70
N PRO A 401 1.00 -3.32 1.27
CA PRO A 401 -0.45 -3.19 1.16
C PRO A 401 -0.96 -1.88 1.80
N TYR A 402 -0.25 -1.38 2.81
CA TYR A 402 -0.53 -0.11 3.47
C TYR A 402 -0.39 1.09 2.54
N ALA A 403 0.54 1.04 1.58
CA ALA A 403 0.73 2.12 0.64
C ALA A 403 -0.26 1.99 -0.54
N ILE A 404 -0.27 0.84 -1.20
CA ILE A 404 -1.01 0.65 -2.45
C ILE A 404 -2.51 0.45 -2.24
N ILE A 405 -2.93 -0.42 -1.31
CA ILE A 405 -4.35 -0.71 -1.10
C ILE A 405 -5.07 0.52 -0.54
N LEU A 406 -4.42 1.28 0.35
CA LEU A 406 -4.98 2.54 0.86
C LEU A 406 -5.08 3.61 -0.23
N ALA A 407 -4.10 3.72 -1.13
CA ALA A 407 -4.19 4.64 -2.27
C ALA A 407 -5.33 4.24 -3.25
N VAL A 408 -5.51 2.93 -3.49
CA VAL A 408 -6.65 2.37 -4.23
C VAL A 408 -7.97 2.73 -3.55
N MET A 409 -8.07 2.62 -2.23
CA MET A 409 -9.28 3.01 -1.50
C MET A 409 -9.58 4.51 -1.60
N LEU A 410 -8.58 5.38 -1.49
CA LEU A 410 -8.78 6.82 -1.72
C LEU A 410 -9.36 7.07 -3.10
N SER A 411 -8.91 6.31 -4.09
CA SER A 411 -9.38 6.41 -5.47
C SER A 411 -10.84 6.02 -5.56
N LEU A 412 -11.26 4.90 -4.96
CA LEU A 412 -12.68 4.52 -4.88
C LEU A 412 -13.55 5.60 -4.23
N ILE A 413 -13.07 6.19 -3.13
CA ILE A 413 -13.79 7.23 -2.38
C ILE A 413 -13.94 8.50 -3.23
N ALA A 414 -12.87 8.91 -3.91
CA ALA A 414 -12.89 10.07 -4.80
C ALA A 414 -13.87 9.87 -5.96
N ILE A 415 -13.84 8.68 -6.60
CA ILE A 415 -14.75 8.35 -7.70
C ILE A 415 -16.21 8.43 -7.26
N LYS A 416 -16.55 7.83 -6.11
CA LYS A 416 -17.93 7.84 -5.61
C LYS A 416 -18.41 9.24 -5.24
N ASN A 417 -17.57 10.04 -4.57
CA ASN A 417 -17.91 11.43 -4.26
C ASN A 417 -18.21 12.23 -5.55
N ASN A 418 -17.44 12.01 -6.61
CA ASN A 418 -17.63 12.68 -7.89
C ASN A 418 -18.92 12.23 -8.60
N GLN A 419 -19.25 10.94 -8.59
CA GLN A 419 -20.52 10.43 -9.14
C GLN A 419 -21.73 11.03 -8.44
N SER A 420 -21.68 11.15 -7.10
CA SER A 420 -22.74 11.79 -6.32
C SER A 420 -22.90 13.28 -6.65
N LEU A 421 -21.78 14.00 -6.85
CA LEU A 421 -21.82 15.41 -7.24
C LEU A 421 -22.43 15.62 -8.63
N ALA A 422 -22.06 14.77 -9.61
CA ALA A 422 -22.59 14.83 -10.97
C ALA A 422 -24.11 14.57 -11.02
N ALA A 423 -24.59 13.54 -10.31
CA ALA A 423 -26.03 13.25 -10.22
C ALA A 423 -26.84 14.41 -9.60
N ASN A 424 -26.27 15.09 -8.60
CA ASN A 424 -26.92 16.24 -7.97
C ASN A 424 -26.90 17.50 -8.86
N SER A 425 -25.94 17.65 -9.77
CA SER A 425 -25.94 18.77 -10.73
C SER A 425 -26.97 18.59 -11.85
N GLU A 426 -27.20 17.35 -12.32
CA GLU A 426 -28.20 17.04 -13.35
C GLU A 426 -29.64 17.14 -12.85
N CYS A 427 -29.88 16.96 -11.54
CA CYS A 427 -31.21 17.07 -10.95
C CYS A 427 -31.64 18.52 -10.64
N ASN A 428 -30.68 19.46 -10.66
CA ASN A 428 -30.92 20.90 -10.42
C ASN A 428 -30.98 21.73 -11.72
N THR A 429 -30.93 21.07 -12.88
CA THR A 429 -31.17 21.64 -14.23
C THR A 429 -32.45 21.08 -14.79
#